data_AF-M0P983-F1
#
_entry.id   AF-M0P983-F1
#
_cell.length_a   1.000
_cell.length_b   1.000
_cell.length_c   1.000
_cell.angle_alpha   90.00
_cell.angle_beta   90.00
_cell.angle_gamma   90.00
#
_symmetry.space_group_name_H-M   'P 1'
#
loop_
_entity.id
_entity.type
_entity.pdbx_description
1 polymer ?
#
loop_
_entity_poly.entity_id
_entity_poly.type
_entity_poly.pdbx_seq_one_letter_code
_entity_poly.pdbx_strand_id
1 'polypeptide(L)' 'MDFSLQQAVLLVLGGLIPAAVFIADRAEIVVAVTLVNVLLIWGSLHVATGGSLRPGSSASDATDPEEA' A
#
# COMPACT_ATOMS: atom_id res chain seq x y z
N MET A 1 -22.54 -15.02 8.33
CA MET A 1 -21.39 -15.38 7.48
C MET A 1 -20.20 -14.62 8.03
N ASP A 2 -19.38 -15.27 8.84
CA ASP A 2 -18.19 -14.64 9.42
C ASP A 2 -17.11 -14.59 8.35
N PHE A 3 -17.10 -13.52 7.56
CA PHE A 3 -16.05 -13.28 6.57
C PHE A 3 -14.75 -13.05 7.30
N SER A 4 -13.86 -14.04 7.28
CA SER A 4 -12.50 -13.88 7.79
C SER A 4 -11.81 -12.74 7.06
N LEU A 5 -11.03 -11.95 7.78
CA LEU A 5 -10.24 -10.84 7.23
C LEU A 5 -9.38 -11.30 6.04
N GLN A 6 -8.83 -12.51 6.10
CA GLN A 6 -8.06 -13.10 5.01
C GLN A 6 -8.92 -13.32 3.76
N GLN A 7 -10.16 -13.77 3.93
CA GLN A 7 -11.09 -13.97 2.82
C GLN A 7 -11.53 -12.63 2.22
N ALA A 8 -11.72 -11.61 3.04
CA ALA A 8 -11.97 -10.25 2.57
C ALA A 8 -10.79 -9.69 1.77
N VAL A 9 -9.56 -9.89 2.25
CA VAL A 9 -8.35 -9.47 1.53
C VAL A 9 -8.17 -10.23 0.22
N LEU A 10 -8.38 -11.55 0.21
CA LEU A 10 -8.32 -12.36 -1.00
C LEU A 10 -9.43 -11.99 -1.99
N LEU A 11 -10.61 -11.62 -1.51
CA LEU A 11 -11.70 -11.14 -2.34
C LEU A 11 -11.37 -9.78 -2.97
N VAL A 12 -10.82 -8.86 -2.18
CA VAL A 12 -10.35 -7.56 -2.69
C VAL A 12 -9.24 -7.77 -3.70
N LEU A 13 -8.24 -8.61 -3.41
CA LEU A 13 -7.14 -8.88 -4.33
C LEU A 13 -7.63 -9.57 -5.62
N GLY A 14 -8.54 -10.53 -5.47
CA GLY A 14 -9.16 -11.25 -6.58
C GLY A 14 -10.06 -10.38 -7.45
N GLY A 15 -10.70 -9.35 -6.89
CA GLY A 15 -11.55 -8.42 -7.63
C GLY A 15 -10.80 -7.20 -8.20
N LEU A 16 -9.75 -6.76 -7.51
CA LEU A 16 -9.02 -5.53 -7.86
C LEU A 16 -8.25 -5.69 -9.18
N ILE A 17 -7.59 -6.83 -9.39
CA ILE A 17 -6.83 -7.08 -10.63
C ILE A 17 -7.76 -7.13 -11.86
N PRO A 18 -8.85 -7.94 -11.87
CA PRO A 18 -9.79 -7.94 -12.99
C PRO A 18 -10.48 -6.59 -13.21
N ALA A 19 -10.83 -5.87 -12.14
CA ALA A 19 -11.41 -4.53 -12.26
C ALA A 19 -10.43 -3.55 -12.91
N ALA A 20 -9.16 -3.55 -12.50
CA ALA A 20 -8.13 -2.72 -13.10
C ALA A 20 -7.91 -3.07 -14.58
N VAL A 21 -7.88 -4.36 -14.94
CA VAL A 21 -7.75 -4.82 -16.33
C VAL A 21 -8.96 -4.42 -17.18
N PHE A 22 -10.18 -4.62 -16.66
CA PHE A 22 -11.41 -4.24 -17.35
C PHE A 22 -11.50 -2.72 -17.58
N ILE A 23 -11.09 -1.93 -16.59
CA ILE A 23 -11.00 -0.48 -16.72
C ILE A 23 -9.92 -0.13 -17.75
N ALA A 24 -8.73 -0.71 -17.72
CA ALA A 24 -7.70 -0.42 -18.70
C ALA A 24 -8.11 -0.78 -20.14
N ASP A 25 -8.86 -1.87 -20.32
CA ASP A 25 -9.36 -2.33 -21.63
C ASP A 25 -10.48 -1.43 -22.17
N ARG A 26 -11.41 -0.98 -21.32
CA ARG A 26 -12.56 -0.16 -21.74
C ARG A 26 -12.34 1.34 -21.66
N ALA A 27 -11.46 1.80 -20.80
CA ALA A 27 -11.50 3.18 -20.39
C ALA A 27 -10.74 4.07 -21.36
N GLU A 28 -11.45 5.12 -21.77
CA GLU A 28 -10.89 6.24 -22.51
C GLU A 28 -9.61 6.74 -21.82
N ILE A 29 -8.65 7.18 -22.64
CA ILE A 29 -7.27 7.56 -22.27
C ILE A 29 -7.15 8.27 -20.91
N VAL A 30 -8.13 9.11 -20.56
CA VAL A 30 -8.21 9.84 -19.30
C VAL A 30 -8.09 8.94 -18.07
N VAL A 31 -8.79 7.80 -18.03
CA VAL A 31 -8.78 6.91 -16.86
C VAL A 31 -7.46 6.17 -16.73
N ALA A 32 -6.88 5.72 -17.85
CA ALA A 32 -5.54 5.13 -17.86
C ALA A 32 -4.51 6.14 -17.33
N VAL A 33 -4.59 7.39 -17.78
CA VAL A 33 -3.74 8.49 -17.27
C VAL A 33 -3.98 8.72 -15.78
N THR A 34 -5.22 8.71 -15.29
CA THR A 34 -5.51 8.85 -13.86
C THR A 34 -4.90 7.71 -13.04
N LEU A 35 -5.04 6.46 -13.49
CA LEU A 35 -4.52 5.28 -12.80
C LEU A 35 -2.98 5.33 -12.72
N VAL A 36 -2.32 5.69 -13.83
CA VAL A 36 -0.87 5.93 -13.85
C VAL A 36 -0.49 7.05 -12.87
N ASN A 37 -1.20 8.17 -12.83
CA ASN A 37 -0.92 9.25 -11.89
C ASN A 37 -1.03 8.79 -10.43
N VAL A 38 -2.09 8.05 -10.09
CA VAL A 38 -2.28 7.53 -8.73
C VAL A 38 -1.14 6.58 -8.34
N LEU A 39 -0.72 5.67 -9.24
CA LEU A 39 0.41 4.77 -9.00
C LEU A 39 1.74 5.51 -8.85
N LEU A 40 1.96 6.55 -9.66
CA LEU A 40 3.15 7.40 -9.55
C LEU A 40 3.17 8.14 -8.22
N ILE A 41 2.07 8.78 -7.82
CA ILE A 41 1.98 9.48 -6.52
C ILE A 41 2.21 8.50 -5.38
N TRP A 42 1.57 7.33 -5.42
CA TRP A 42 1.76 6.29 -4.40
C TRP A 42 3.22 5.82 -4.33
N GLY A 43 3.85 5.52 -5.47
CA GLY A 43 5.24 5.10 -5.54
C GLY A 43 6.20 6.19 -5.08
N SER A 44 5.98 7.43 -5.49
CA SER A 44 6.75 8.60 -5.03
C SER A 44 6.62 8.77 -3.52
N LEU A 45 5.42 8.65 -2.97
CA LEU A 45 5.20 8.76 -1.53
C LEU A 45 5.86 7.61 -0.78
N HIS A 46 5.76 6.38 -1.29
CA HIS A 46 6.40 5.20 -0.70
C HIS A 46 7.93 5.33 -0.67
N VAL A 47 8.53 5.83 -1.76
CA VAL A 47 9.98 6.09 -1.85
C VAL A 47 10.38 7.25 -0.94
N ALA A 48 9.64 8.36 -0.96
CA ALA A 48 9.92 9.53 -0.11
C ALA A 48 9.78 9.21 1.38
N THR A 49 8.86 8.31 1.74
CA THR A 49 8.65 7.82 3.11
C THR A 49 9.62 6.68 3.46
N GLY A 50 10.62 6.38 2.61
CA GLY A 50 11.71 5.45 2.91
C GLY A 50 11.28 4.00 3.14
N GLY A 51 10.17 3.55 2.55
CA GLY A 51 9.70 2.16 2.69
C GLY A 51 9.34 1.77 4.13
N SER A 52 8.85 2.70 4.95
CA SER A 52 8.56 2.44 6.36
C SER A 52 7.08 2.62 6.70
N LEU A 53 6.29 1.59 6.39
CA LEU A 53 5.56 0.94 7.47
C LEU A 53 6.55 -0.01 8.16
N ARG A 54 7.58 0.52 8.85
CA ARG A 54 8.26 -0.21 9.91
C ARG A 54 7.40 0.06 11.14
N PRO A 55 6.51 -0.88 11.51
CA PRO A 55 5.68 -0.73 12.69
C PRO A 55 6.63 -0.68 13.88
N GLY A 56 6.37 0.21 14.83
CA GLY A 56 7.29 0.59 15.90
C GLY A 56 8.09 -0.56 16.54
N SER A 57 9.39 -0.60 16.24
CA SER A 57 10.38 -1.00 17.23
C SER A 57 10.79 0.26 18.00
N SER A 58 10.10 0.49 19.12
CA SER A 58 10.57 1.19 20.33
C SER A 58 11.41 2.46 20.10
N ALA A 59 10.82 3.65 20.15
CA ALA A 59 10.72 4.38 21.41
C ALA A 59 11.96 4.19 22.31
N SER A 60 12.95 5.05 22.12
CA SER A 60 13.61 5.79 23.20
C SER A 60 13.91 5.02 24.49
N ASP A 61 14.95 4.18 24.49
CA ASP A 61 15.81 4.00 25.67
C ASP A 61 17.16 3.36 25.29
N ALA A 62 18.11 4.18 24.86
CA ALA A 62 19.52 3.79 24.77
C ALA A 62 20.35 5.08 24.82
N THR A 63 20.16 5.83 25.90
CA THR A 63 21.03 6.96 26.24
C THR A 63 21.19 7.00 27.76
N ASP A 64 21.94 6.05 28.32
CA ASP A 64 22.83 6.36 29.44
C ASP A 64 23.99 5.35 29.49
N PRO A 65 25.26 5.80 29.39
CA PRO A 65 26.44 5.00 29.63
C PRO A 65 26.97 5.28 31.04
N GLU A 66 26.71 4.44 32.04
CA GLU A 66 27.50 4.25 33.29
C GLU A 66 26.73 3.30 34.23
N GLU A 67 27.17 2.05 34.42
CA GLU A 67 27.06 1.35 35.71
C GLU A 67 27.88 0.04 35.72
N ALA A 68 28.68 -0.10 36.81
CA ALA A 68 29.39 -1.28 37.35
C ALA A 68 30.76 -1.68 36.75
#